data_AF-A0A059GAN3-F1
#
_entry.id   AF-A0A059GAN3-F1
#
_cell.length_a   1.000
_cell.length_b   1.000
_cell.length_c   1.000
_cell.angle_alpha   90.00
_cell.angle_beta   90.00
_cell.angle_gamma   90.00
#
_symmetry.space_group_name_H-M   'P 1'
#
loop_
_entity.id
_entity.type
_entity.pdbx_description
1 polymer ?
#
loop_
_entity_poly.entity_id
_entity_poly.type
_entity_poly.pdbx_seq_one_letter_code
_entity_poly.pdbx_strand_id
1 'polypeptide(L)'
;MKFYQITYWKMPPISVMTYWVHRPLDGESLNTATMFDPPRPGPVPGEGWPVLMVEIDGVELVFTSLAELDAYVEVMSRQPLPSTRELSREKPIGPNKHWLSRMPKKAKSTKHREKAIKYLSEIRGAFAAVAERPF
;
A
#
# COMPACT_ATOMS: atom_id res chain seq x y z
N MET A 1 18.66 3.09 -7.97
CA MET A 1 17.74 3.34 -9.10
C MET A 1 16.36 3.67 -8.55
N LYS A 2 15.56 4.52 -9.20
CA LYS A 2 14.17 4.77 -8.82
C LYS A 2 13.30 4.72 -10.07
N PHE A 3 12.22 3.96 -10.03
CA PHE A 3 11.29 3.77 -11.15
C PHE A 3 9.87 3.57 -10.61
N TYR A 4 8.87 4.05 -11.34
CA TYR A 4 7.48 3.72 -11.04
C TYR A 4 6.71 3.50 -12.35
N GLN A 5 5.67 2.69 -12.25
CA GLN A 5 4.67 2.52 -13.30
C GLN A 5 3.30 2.34 -12.68
N ILE A 6 2.28 2.84 -13.36
CA ILE A 6 0.88 2.56 -13.07
C ILE A 6 0.43 1.52 -14.08
N THR A 7 -0.04 0.38 -13.59
CA THR A 7 -0.57 -0.72 -14.40
C THR A 7 -2.04 -0.94 -14.07
N TYR A 8 -2.74 -1.65 -14.94
CA TYR A 8 -4.16 -1.98 -14.72
C TYR A 8 -4.36 -3.47 -14.72
N TRP A 9 -4.89 -3.99 -13.61
CA TRP A 9 -5.16 -5.41 -13.44
C TRP A 9 -6.60 -5.70 -13.81
N LYS A 10 -6.87 -6.91 -14.35
CA LYS A 10 -8.22 -7.31 -14.78
C LYS A 10 -9.12 -7.77 -13.62
N MET A 11 -8.56 -7.98 -12.45
CA MET A 11 -9.27 -8.41 -11.24
C MET A 11 -8.91 -7.46 -10.08
N PRO A 12 -9.79 -7.31 -9.07
CA PRO A 12 -9.52 -6.48 -7.90
C PRO A 12 -8.20 -6.87 -7.20
N PRO A 13 -7.19 -5.98 -7.18
CA PRO A 13 -5.83 -6.34 -6.77
C PRO A 13 -5.68 -6.25 -5.25
N ILE A 14 -5.13 -7.29 -4.62
CA ILE A 14 -4.81 -7.31 -3.18
C ILE A 14 -3.28 -7.25 -3.02
N SER A 15 -2.81 -6.25 -2.28
CA SER A 15 -1.40 -6.12 -1.90
C SER A 15 -1.15 -6.73 -0.51
N VAL A 16 0.12 -6.80 -0.12
CA VAL A 16 0.50 -7.19 1.26
C VAL A 16 0.01 -6.21 2.32
N MET A 17 -0.40 -4.99 1.92
CA MET A 17 -0.89 -3.94 2.81
C MET A 17 -2.41 -3.93 2.91
N THR A 18 -3.14 -4.49 1.94
CA THR A 18 -4.61 -4.40 1.87
C THR A 18 -5.30 -4.82 3.16
N TYR A 19 -4.89 -5.94 3.77
CA TYR A 19 -5.45 -6.41 5.04
C TYR A 19 -5.27 -5.40 6.20
N TRP A 20 -4.13 -4.70 6.21
CA TRP A 20 -3.73 -3.82 7.29
C TRP A 20 -4.42 -2.45 7.19
N VAL A 21 -4.69 -2.02 5.96
CA VAL A 21 -5.21 -0.69 5.66
C VAL A 21 -6.73 -0.72 5.54
N HIS A 22 -7.28 -1.68 4.81
CA HIS A 22 -8.70 -1.73 4.47
C HIS A 22 -9.47 -2.68 5.39
N ARG A 23 -10.55 -2.19 6.00
CA ARG A 23 -11.52 -2.98 6.73
C ARG A 23 -12.72 -3.29 5.83
N PRO A 24 -13.02 -4.57 5.55
CA PRO A 24 -14.29 -4.95 4.93
C PRO A 24 -15.49 -4.39 5.71
N LEU A 25 -16.43 -3.78 5.00
CA LEU A 25 -17.72 -3.35 5.56
C LEU A 25 -18.85 -4.34 5.24
N ASP A 26 -18.60 -5.22 4.27
CA ASP A 26 -19.45 -6.31 3.84
C ASP A 26 -18.61 -7.58 3.59
N GLY A 27 -19.29 -8.70 3.34
CA GLY A 27 -18.64 -9.98 3.12
C GLY A 27 -17.92 -10.54 4.36
N GLU A 28 -17.51 -11.79 4.28
CA GLU A 28 -16.82 -12.48 5.38
C GLU A 28 -15.29 -12.33 5.30
N SER A 29 -14.75 -11.84 4.18
CA SER A 29 -13.31 -11.78 3.92
C SER A 29 -12.91 -10.68 2.92
N LEU A 30 -11.62 -10.35 2.85
CA LEU A 30 -11.09 -9.42 1.83
C LEU A 30 -11.39 -9.83 0.39
N ASN A 31 -11.57 -11.13 0.12
CA ASN A 31 -11.81 -11.66 -1.23
C ASN A 31 -13.29 -11.59 -1.63
N THR A 32 -14.19 -11.49 -0.64
CA THR A 32 -15.65 -11.50 -0.86
C THR A 32 -16.30 -10.15 -0.59
N ALA A 33 -15.59 -9.25 0.08
CA ALA A 33 -16.03 -7.89 0.35
C ALA A 33 -16.01 -7.00 -0.91
N THR A 34 -17.02 -6.15 -1.05
CA THR A 34 -17.15 -5.15 -2.12
C THR A 34 -16.99 -3.72 -1.60
N MET A 35 -17.21 -3.51 -0.30
CA MET A 35 -17.10 -2.23 0.39
C MET A 35 -16.00 -2.29 1.45
N PHE A 36 -15.19 -1.23 1.49
CA PHE A 36 -14.04 -1.13 2.39
C PHE A 36 -13.96 0.25 3.03
N ASP A 37 -13.36 0.28 4.21
CA ASP A 37 -13.03 1.49 4.95
C ASP A 37 -11.52 1.51 5.28
N PRO A 38 -10.71 2.43 4.73
CA PRO A 38 -11.08 3.40 3.69
C PRO A 38 -11.46 2.71 2.37
N PRO A 39 -12.14 3.39 1.44
CA PRO A 39 -12.53 2.79 0.15
C PRO A 39 -11.31 2.41 -0.68
N ARG A 40 -11.46 1.35 -1.48
CA ARG A 40 -10.47 0.94 -2.48
C ARG A 40 -10.85 1.55 -3.85
N PRO A 41 -9.88 1.92 -4.69
CA PRO A 41 -10.14 2.20 -6.09
C PRO A 41 -10.81 0.98 -6.72
N GLY A 42 -11.78 1.19 -7.59
CA GLY A 42 -12.17 0.10 -8.47
C GLY A 42 -11.75 0.39 -9.92
N PRO A 43 -12.38 -0.26 -10.91
CA PRO A 43 -11.82 -0.30 -12.26
C PRO A 43 -12.04 1.00 -13.04
N VAL A 44 -10.98 1.51 -13.67
CA VAL A 44 -11.10 2.51 -14.73
C VAL A 44 -11.78 1.87 -15.95
N PRO A 45 -12.85 2.47 -16.53
CA PRO A 45 -13.54 1.91 -17.69
C PRO A 45 -12.58 1.59 -18.85
N GLY A 46 -12.62 0.34 -19.33
CA GLY A 46 -11.77 -0.14 -20.42
C GLY A 46 -10.32 -0.49 -20.06
N GLU A 47 -9.83 -0.13 -18.86
CA GLU A 47 -8.45 -0.37 -18.44
C GLU A 47 -8.36 -1.43 -17.32
N GLY A 48 -9.22 -1.35 -16.30
CA GLY A 48 -9.20 -2.23 -15.12
C GLY A 48 -8.78 -1.50 -13.85
N TRP A 49 -8.35 -2.25 -12.83
CA TRP A 49 -8.03 -1.68 -11.52
C TRP A 49 -6.62 -1.09 -11.50
N PRO A 50 -6.45 0.20 -11.13
CA PRO A 50 -5.14 0.83 -11.11
C PRO A 50 -4.26 0.24 -9.99
N VAL A 51 -3.00 -0.04 -10.33
CA VAL A 51 -1.98 -0.56 -9.42
C VAL A 51 -0.69 0.22 -9.62
N LEU A 52 -0.19 0.83 -8.55
CA LEU A 52 1.11 1.51 -8.55
C LEU A 52 2.20 0.52 -8.18
N MET A 53 3.15 0.31 -9.09
CA MET A 53 4.37 -0.46 -8.84
C MET A 53 5.56 0.51 -8.77
N VAL A 54 6.36 0.41 -7.70
CA VAL A 54 7.49 1.31 -7.44
C VAL A 54 8.72 0.48 -7.12
N GLU A 55 9.83 0.77 -7.76
CA GLU A 55 11.14 0.22 -7.40
C GLU A 55 12.04 1.33 -6.86
N ILE A 56 12.65 1.08 -5.69
CA ILE A 56 13.62 1.98 -5.07
C ILE A 56 14.81 1.17 -4.62
N ASP A 57 15.97 1.35 -5.25
CA ASP A 57 17.23 0.64 -4.95
C ASP A 57 17.04 -0.89 -4.82
N GLY A 58 16.33 -1.49 -5.77
CA GLY A 58 16.01 -2.91 -5.80
C GLY A 58 15.11 -3.36 -4.64
N VAL A 59 14.23 -2.49 -4.16
CA VAL A 59 13.09 -2.82 -3.29
C VAL A 59 11.83 -2.49 -4.07
N GLU A 60 11.01 -3.50 -4.32
CA GLU A 60 9.73 -3.36 -5.01
C GLU A 60 8.61 -3.11 -3.98
N LEU A 61 7.75 -2.14 -4.28
CA LEU A 61 6.56 -1.80 -3.54
C LEU A 61 5.38 -1.82 -4.51
N VAL A 62 4.25 -2.35 -4.04
CA VAL A 62 3.01 -2.40 -4.81
C VAL A 62 1.89 -1.83 -3.95
N PHE A 63 1.19 -0.83 -4.48
CA PHE A 63 0.06 -0.18 -3.83
C PHE A 63 -1.17 -0.30 -4.72
N THR A 64 -2.28 -0.74 -4.14
CA THR A 64 -3.55 -0.89 -4.85
C THR A 64 -4.57 0.19 -4.47
N SER A 65 -4.19 1.11 -3.58
CA SER A 65 -4.96 2.29 -3.20
C SER A 65 -4.04 3.41 -2.73
N LEU A 66 -4.52 4.66 -2.77
CA LEU A 66 -3.82 5.77 -2.13
C LEU A 66 -3.69 5.57 -0.62
N ALA A 67 -4.71 5.01 0.02
CA ALA A 67 -4.68 4.74 1.46
C ALA A 67 -3.52 3.80 1.83
N GLU A 68 -3.18 2.82 0.98
CA GLU A 68 -2.02 1.95 1.20
C GLU A 68 -0.70 2.71 1.07
N LEU A 69 -0.57 3.58 0.06
CA LEU A 69 0.59 4.44 -0.12
C LEU A 69 0.78 5.37 1.10
N ASP A 70 -0.30 6.01 1.54
CA ASP A 70 -0.31 6.94 2.67
C ASP A 70 0.04 6.22 3.97
N ALA A 71 -0.55 5.04 4.23
CA ALA A 71 -0.22 4.22 5.39
C ALA A 71 1.25 3.77 5.39
N TYR A 72 1.82 3.48 4.23
CA TYR A 72 3.25 3.16 4.13
C TYR A 72 4.11 4.36 4.51
N VAL A 73 3.81 5.53 3.95
CA VAL A 73 4.54 6.77 4.23
C VAL A 73 4.44 7.11 5.72
N GLU A 74 3.25 7.02 6.30
CA GLU A 74 3.02 7.27 7.72
C GLU A 74 3.90 6.35 8.59
N VAL A 75 3.80 5.02 8.43
CA VAL A 75 4.57 4.05 9.22
C VAL A 75 6.08 4.25 9.03
N MET A 76 6.53 4.47 7.79
CA MET A 76 7.95 4.60 7.48
C MET A 76 8.55 5.95 7.90
N SER A 77 7.72 6.98 8.12
CA SER A 77 8.15 8.30 8.58
C SER A 77 8.45 8.37 10.08
N ARG A 78 7.88 7.47 10.89
CA ARG A 78 8.04 7.48 12.35
C ARG A 78 9.50 7.29 12.79
N GLN A 79 9.88 8.01 13.86
CA GLN A 79 11.18 7.86 14.53
C GLN A 79 10.98 7.69 16.05
N PRO A 80 11.37 6.55 16.64
CA PRO A 80 11.88 5.34 15.97
C PRO A 80 10.84 4.66 15.07
N LEU A 81 11.29 3.75 14.20
CA LEU A 81 10.38 2.94 13.39
C LEU A 81 9.51 2.07 14.34
N PRO A 82 8.17 2.03 14.17
CA PRO A 82 7.30 1.29 15.06
C PRO A 82 7.58 -0.21 15.00
N SER A 83 7.33 -0.89 16.12
CA SER A 83 7.45 -2.34 16.15
C SER A 83 6.27 -3.00 15.44
N THR A 84 6.47 -4.16 14.84
CA THR A 84 5.36 -4.92 14.24
C THR A 84 4.33 -5.37 15.28
N ARG A 85 4.72 -5.49 16.55
CA ARG A 85 3.82 -5.79 17.68
C ARG A 85 2.89 -4.62 17.99
N GLU A 86 3.37 -3.39 17.85
CA GLU A 86 2.54 -2.19 17.96
C GLU A 86 1.57 -2.12 16.79
N LEU A 87 2.06 -2.26 15.55
CA LEU A 87 1.24 -2.17 14.35
C LEU A 87 0.19 -3.29 14.21
N SER A 88 0.39 -4.43 14.87
CA SER A 88 -0.55 -5.55 14.84
C SER A 88 -1.47 -5.64 16.07
N ARG A 89 -1.46 -4.67 16.98
CA ARG A 89 -2.16 -4.77 18.27
C ARG A 89 -3.67 -4.97 18.12
N GLU A 90 -4.26 -4.31 17.13
CA GLU A 90 -5.72 -4.27 16.92
C GLU A 90 -6.20 -5.31 15.91
N LYS A 91 -5.30 -6.14 15.37
CA LYS A 91 -5.62 -7.14 14.34
C LYS A 91 -5.42 -8.54 14.91
N PRO A 92 -6.29 -9.51 14.55
CA PRO A 92 -6.16 -10.89 15.03
C PRO A 92 -4.92 -11.60 14.48
N ILE A 93 -4.37 -11.13 13.35
CA ILE A 93 -3.14 -11.71 12.79
C ILE A 93 -1.91 -11.09 13.44
N GLY A 94 -1.02 -11.96 13.94
CA GLY A 94 0.14 -11.55 14.73
C GLY A 94 1.23 -10.78 13.96
N PRO A 95 2.24 -10.25 14.68
CA PRO A 95 3.24 -9.32 14.15
C PRO A 95 4.08 -9.86 12.98
N ASN A 96 4.25 -11.19 12.88
CA ASN A 96 5.03 -11.84 11.82
C ASN A 96 4.31 -11.86 10.46
N LYS A 97 3.02 -11.48 10.43
CA LYS A 97 2.23 -11.31 9.20
C LYS A 97 2.20 -9.86 8.73
N HIS A 98 2.66 -8.91 9.54
CA HIS A 98 2.69 -7.50 9.17
C HIS A 98 3.63 -7.27 7.98
N TRP A 99 3.22 -6.42 7.02
CA TRP A 99 4.00 -6.12 5.82
C TRP A 99 5.41 -5.62 6.18
N LEU A 100 5.52 -4.79 7.21
CA LEU A 100 6.81 -4.31 7.73
C LEU A 100 7.73 -5.46 8.16
N SER A 101 7.20 -6.59 8.66
CA SER A 101 8.03 -7.75 9.02
C SER A 101 8.72 -8.35 7.80
N ARG A 102 8.01 -8.39 6.66
CA ARG A 102 8.48 -8.95 5.38
C ARG A 102 9.43 -8.06 4.61
N MET A 103 9.52 -6.77 4.97
CA MET A 103 10.39 -5.83 4.30
C MET A 103 11.88 -6.16 4.50
N PRO A 104 12.72 -6.05 3.44
CA PRO A 104 14.16 -6.22 3.55
C PRO A 104 14.77 -5.27 4.58
N LYS A 105 15.83 -5.71 5.29
CA LYS A 105 16.53 -4.89 6.28
C LYS A 105 16.99 -3.54 5.71
N LYS A 106 17.50 -3.53 4.46
CA LYS A 106 17.92 -2.30 3.76
C LYS A 106 16.79 -1.27 3.65
N ALA A 107 15.56 -1.74 3.44
CA ALA A 107 14.40 -0.88 3.25
C ALA A 107 13.96 -0.17 4.54
N LYS A 108 14.29 -0.73 5.71
CA LYS A 108 13.96 -0.18 7.03
C LYS A 108 14.99 0.85 7.53
N SER A 109 16.14 0.97 6.86
CA SER A 109 17.17 1.94 7.23
C SER A 109 16.66 3.38 7.04
N THR A 110 17.04 4.31 7.93
CA THR A 110 16.59 5.71 7.85
C THR A 110 16.86 6.34 6.49
N LYS A 111 18.08 6.16 5.95
CA LYS A 111 18.47 6.65 4.63
C LYS A 111 17.53 6.15 3.52
N HIS A 112 17.16 4.87 3.53
CA HIS A 112 16.25 4.33 2.52
C HIS A 112 14.82 4.81 2.74
N ARG A 113 14.35 4.88 3.99
CA ARG A 113 13.01 5.37 4.33
C ARG A 113 12.80 6.81 3.87
N GLU A 114 13.74 7.71 4.15
CA GLU A 114 13.66 9.11 3.71
C GLU A 114 13.61 9.23 2.19
N LYS A 115 14.45 8.46 1.48
CA LYS A 115 14.43 8.40 0.01
C LYS A 115 13.10 7.86 -0.52
N ALA A 116 12.57 6.80 0.10
CA ALA A 116 11.31 6.20 -0.30
C ALA A 116 10.15 7.16 -0.08
N ILE A 117 10.03 7.77 1.10
CA ILE A 117 8.99 8.75 1.42
C ILE A 117 9.02 9.91 0.43
N LYS A 118 10.20 10.50 0.18
CA LYS A 118 10.33 11.60 -0.78
C LYS A 118 9.83 11.20 -2.16
N TYR A 119 10.26 10.03 -2.66
CA TYR A 119 9.88 9.59 -4.00
C TYR A 119 8.40 9.22 -4.11
N LEU A 120 7.83 8.57 -3.08
CA LEU A 120 6.41 8.26 -3.04
C LEU A 120 5.55 9.53 -3.00
N SER A 121 5.97 10.56 -2.26
CA SER A 121 5.30 11.86 -2.26
C SER A 121 5.36 12.55 -3.63
N GLU A 122 6.48 12.46 -4.36
CA GLU A 122 6.63 13.01 -5.72
C GLU A 122 5.63 12.37 -6.70
N ILE A 123 5.39 11.05 -6.60
CA ILE A 123 4.53 10.30 -7.54
C ILE A 123 3.08 10.13 -7.07
N ARG A 124 2.78 10.47 -5.80
CA ARG A 124 1.45 10.30 -5.20
C ARG A 124 0.35 10.95 -6.03
N GLY A 125 0.59 12.16 -6.54
CA GLY A 125 -0.38 12.88 -7.37
C GLY A 125 -0.72 12.18 -8.69
N ALA A 126 0.27 11.54 -9.33
CA ALA A 126 0.05 10.78 -10.56
C ALA A 126 -0.82 9.54 -10.31
N PHE A 127 -0.60 8.86 -9.18
CA PHE A 127 -1.45 7.73 -8.80
C PHE A 127 -2.85 8.16 -8.36
N ALA A 128 -2.97 9.29 -7.65
CA ALA A 128 -4.26 9.84 -7.25
C ALA A 128 -5.18 10.13 -8.45
N ALA A 129 -4.61 10.67 -9.53
CA ALA A 129 -5.33 11.00 -10.75
C ALA A 129 -6.03 9.79 -11.43
N VAL A 130 -5.65 8.57 -11.08
CA VAL A 130 -6.28 7.33 -11.58
C VAL A 130 -7.02 6.56 -10.48
N ALA A 131 -6.52 6.59 -9.24
CA ALA A 131 -7.05 5.81 -8.12
C ALA A 131 -8.32 6.42 -7.50
N GLU A 132 -8.52 7.73 -7.66
CA GLU A 132 -9.70 8.46 -7.15
C GLU A 132 -10.67 8.84 -8.27
N ARG A 133 -10.52 8.27 -9.47
CA ARG A 133 -11.46 8.52 -10.56
C ARG A 133 -12.85 8.03 -10.17
N PRO A 134 -13.88 8.90 -10.23
CA PRO A 134 -15.25 8.45 -10.06
C PRO A 134 -15.64 7.52 -11.21
N PHE A 135 -16.53 6.58 -10.88
CA PHE A 135 -17.20 5.72 -11.85
C PHE A 135 -18.35 6.44 -12.55
#